data_AF-A0A069DVW2-F1
#
_entry.id   AF-A0A069DVW2-F1
#
_cell.length_a   1.000
_cell.length_b   1.000
_cell.length_c   1.000
_cell.angle_alpha   90.00
_cell.angle_beta   90.00
_cell.angle_gamma   90.00
#
_symmetry.space_group_name_H-M   'P 1'
#
loop_
_entity.id
_entity.type
_entity.pdbx_description
1 polymer ?
#
loop_
_entity_poly.entity_id
_entity_poly.type
_entity_poly.pdbx_seq_one_letter_code
_entity_poly.pdbx_strand_id
1 'polypeptide(L)'
;ILSINLGLMGHVDCGKTSLAKCLSMVFSTACFDKHPQSQERGITIDLGFSSFIEDAPENIKQFGYDQIQYTLVDCPGHAALIRTIIGGAQIIDIVFLLLDITKGIQTQTAECLIIAEIMRKPLVIVMNKVDLIPEKKRQSTINKISKKIQNALEKTVFTNAPFVAISTKLEGHLNNTKPFGIEELIQILKANTFVPDRLPSATTMILAVDHCFLIKGRGTVMTGTVLQGTLKVNDEIDIPALKLNKKVKSIQMFKKEISEAHAGDRIGVCVTQFNPKLLERGIACSVGHISQLYGAIIKLNHVRYFKSKITTGSKFHVSIGHENIIAKVTLFSYIGSNGDEHFSFNKEYCYEEEYKVDEIGSDDNIKVMYYVLLEFEKPLIAAKNSLIICSKFDIDFLLSNSCRIAFYGKSEYDITDQNYQLTMLPDLLIFKQKQKIGHIQRICNDNEIIAHSMFKKQNRVPEQFINMKVKLSTGEDGILESSFGQGGKVKIKIPNGLNLKSKEQIESDNAQSKISKPVEVILKFKKHIYDKTNKVIQNGSFVNQSD
;
A
#
# COMPACT_ATOMS: atom_id res chain seq x y z
N ILE A 1 -5.46 32.91 -3.50
CA ILE A 1 -4.99 32.30 -2.22
C ILE A 1 -4.67 30.84 -2.52
N LEU A 2 -3.54 30.33 -2.05
CA LEU A 2 -3.16 28.92 -2.19
C LEU A 2 -3.62 28.14 -0.95
N SER A 3 -4.39 27.05 -1.13
CA SER A 3 -4.78 26.16 -0.03
C SER A 3 -3.72 25.07 0.18
N ILE A 4 -3.22 24.91 1.41
CA ILE A 4 -2.26 23.87 1.81
C ILE A 4 -2.81 23.11 3.02
N ASN A 5 -2.87 21.78 2.93
CA ASN A 5 -3.36 20.94 4.03
C ASN A 5 -2.19 20.44 4.89
N LEU A 6 -2.18 20.80 6.17
CA LEU A 6 -1.16 20.45 7.14
C LEU A 6 -1.66 19.36 8.09
N GLY A 7 -1.04 18.19 8.04
CA GLY A 7 -1.37 17.08 8.93
C GLY A 7 -0.68 17.16 10.27
N LEU A 8 -1.42 17.21 11.37
CA LEU A 8 -0.86 17.08 12.71
C LEU A 8 -0.89 15.61 13.13
N MET A 9 0.27 14.95 13.12
CA MET A 9 0.41 13.52 13.45
C MET A 9 1.32 13.32 14.66
N GLY A 10 1.14 12.21 15.38
CA GLY A 10 1.96 11.86 16.55
C GLY A 10 1.20 11.12 17.64
N HIS A 11 1.92 10.71 18.68
CA HIS A 11 1.40 9.92 19.79
C HIS A 11 0.28 10.62 20.58
N VAL A 12 -0.48 9.86 21.37
CA VAL A 12 -1.46 10.41 22.34
C VAL A 12 -0.76 11.42 23.25
N ASP A 13 -1.45 12.52 23.59
CA ASP A 13 -0.96 13.56 24.50
C ASP A 13 0.36 14.27 24.10
N CYS A 14 0.81 14.20 22.84
CA CYS A 14 1.94 15.04 22.39
C CYS A 14 1.56 16.51 22.12
N GLY A 15 0.26 16.85 22.23
CA GLY A 15 -0.25 18.22 22.11
C GLY A 15 -0.63 18.65 20.69
N LYS A 16 -1.09 17.73 19.82
CA LYS A 16 -1.60 18.03 18.47
C LYS A 16 -2.73 19.06 18.48
N THR A 17 -3.78 18.78 19.25
CA THR A 17 -4.93 19.68 19.38
C THR A 17 -4.57 21.01 20.05
N SER A 18 -3.62 20.99 21.00
CA SER A 18 -3.11 22.22 21.62
C SER A 18 -2.35 23.10 20.61
N LEU A 19 -1.49 22.48 19.78
CA LEU A 19 -0.82 23.20 18.69
C LEU A 19 -1.84 23.75 17.68
N ALA A 20 -2.83 22.94 17.31
CA ALA A 20 -3.90 23.38 16.43
C ALA A 20 -4.60 24.63 16.99
N LYS A 21 -4.94 24.63 18.29
CA LYS A 21 -5.54 25.78 18.98
C LYS A 21 -4.65 27.02 18.93
N CYS A 22 -3.34 26.86 19.14
CA CYS A 22 -2.38 27.98 19.09
C CYS A 22 -2.25 28.61 17.70
N LEU A 23 -2.31 27.81 16.63
CA LEU A 23 -2.13 28.30 15.26
C LEU A 23 -3.43 28.80 14.62
N SER A 24 -4.59 28.31 15.04
CA SER A 24 -5.85 28.53 14.31
C SER A 24 -6.39 29.96 14.45
N MET A 25 -6.75 30.57 13.32
CA MET A 25 -7.52 31.82 13.28
C MET A 25 -9.00 31.59 12.94
N VAL A 26 -9.31 30.56 12.13
CA VAL A 26 -10.66 30.22 11.67
C VAL A 26 -10.96 28.74 11.93
N PHE A 27 -12.18 28.43 12.38
CA PHE A 27 -12.59 27.09 12.79
C PHE A 27 -13.57 26.46 11.78
N SER A 28 -13.41 25.16 11.51
CA SER A 28 -14.27 24.37 10.62
C SER A 28 -14.94 23.21 11.38
N THR A 29 -15.29 22.11 10.70
CA THR A 29 -15.95 20.91 11.25
C THR A 29 -15.06 20.13 12.24
N ALA A 30 -15.70 19.53 13.26
CA ALA A 30 -15.08 18.68 14.29
C ALA A 30 -13.86 19.27 15.04
N CYS A 31 -13.63 20.59 14.95
CA CYS A 31 -12.50 21.26 15.57
C CYS A 31 -12.51 21.12 17.11
N PHE A 32 -11.34 20.82 17.69
CA PHE A 32 -11.08 20.82 19.13
C PHE A 32 -11.97 19.89 19.96
N ASP A 33 -12.12 18.63 19.54
CA ASP A 33 -12.80 17.61 20.33
C ASP A 33 -14.25 17.98 20.67
N LYS A 34 -14.94 18.75 19.80
CA LYS A 34 -16.35 19.15 20.02
C LYS A 34 -17.32 17.98 20.07
N HIS A 35 -16.93 16.81 19.57
CA HIS A 35 -17.77 15.63 19.61
C HIS A 35 -17.96 15.15 21.07
N PRO A 36 -19.18 14.86 21.55
CA PRO A 36 -19.42 14.47 22.95
C PRO A 36 -18.54 13.32 23.41
N GLN A 37 -18.36 12.30 22.56
CA GLN A 37 -17.47 11.17 22.87
C GLN A 37 -15.98 11.55 22.98
N SER A 38 -15.52 12.58 22.26
CA SER A 38 -14.15 13.07 22.38
C SER A 38 -13.94 13.82 23.70
N GLN A 39 -14.96 14.55 24.16
CA GLN A 39 -14.95 15.23 25.46
C GLN A 39 -14.98 14.23 26.63
N GLU A 40 -15.84 13.20 26.54
CA GLU A 40 -15.93 12.14 27.54
C GLU A 40 -14.63 11.34 27.68
N ARG A 41 -13.96 11.05 26.56
CA ARG A 41 -12.73 10.24 26.54
C ARG A 41 -11.45 11.06 26.65
N GLY A 42 -11.54 12.39 26.55
CA GLY A 42 -10.39 13.29 26.54
C GLY A 42 -9.42 13.06 25.37
N ILE A 43 -9.88 12.49 24.25
CA ILE A 43 -9.06 12.19 23.07
C ILE A 43 -9.76 12.61 21.77
N THR A 44 -8.96 13.00 20.78
CA THR A 44 -9.42 13.24 19.41
C THR A 44 -9.81 11.90 18.76
N ILE A 45 -11.09 11.79 18.34
CA ILE A 45 -11.66 10.57 17.75
C ILE A 45 -11.79 10.68 16.24
N ASP A 46 -12.05 11.89 15.74
CA ASP A 46 -12.19 12.23 14.33
C ASP A 46 -11.14 13.27 13.89
N LEU A 47 -10.95 13.43 12.58
CA LEU A 47 -10.15 14.49 11.99
C LEU A 47 -10.76 15.86 12.34
N GLY A 48 -10.01 16.65 13.10
CA GLY A 48 -10.36 18.03 13.41
C GLY A 48 -9.84 18.98 12.34
N PHE A 49 -10.67 19.94 11.91
CA PHE A 49 -10.26 20.89 10.88
C PHE A 49 -10.31 22.34 11.35
N SER A 50 -9.21 23.04 11.16
CA SER A 50 -9.09 24.47 11.40
C SER A 50 -8.16 25.11 10.37
N SER A 51 -8.05 26.45 10.36
CA SER A 51 -7.15 27.11 9.42
C SER A 51 -6.58 28.42 9.95
N PHE A 52 -5.50 28.85 9.33
CA PHE A 52 -4.92 30.19 9.47
C PHE A 52 -4.37 30.65 8.12
N ILE A 53 -4.15 31.96 7.98
CA ILE A 53 -3.71 32.58 6.73
C ILE A 53 -2.40 33.30 6.99
N GLU A 54 -1.48 33.15 6.06
CA GLU A 54 -0.17 33.79 6.06
C GLU A 54 0.11 34.42 4.71
N ASP A 55 0.94 35.47 4.70
CA ASP A 55 1.43 36.04 3.45
C ASP A 55 2.33 35.06 2.73
N ALA A 56 2.12 34.92 1.41
CA ALA A 56 2.90 34.00 0.60
C ALA A 56 4.37 34.46 0.51
N PRO A 57 5.34 33.54 0.67
CA PRO A 57 6.73 33.82 0.38
C PRO A 57 6.95 34.02 -1.13
N GLU A 58 8.07 34.64 -1.52
CA GLU A 58 8.35 35.05 -2.90
C GLU A 58 8.30 33.87 -3.90
N ASN A 59 8.79 32.70 -3.48
CA ASN A 59 8.76 31.46 -4.26
C ASN A 59 7.34 30.95 -4.55
N ILE A 60 6.33 31.42 -3.84
CA ILE A 60 4.91 31.08 -4.07
C ILE A 60 4.21 32.22 -4.81
N LYS A 61 4.58 33.49 -4.52
CA LYS A 61 4.07 34.67 -5.23
C LYS A 61 4.34 34.64 -6.73
N GLN A 62 5.49 34.09 -7.16
CA GLN A 62 5.79 33.90 -8.59
C GLN A 62 4.76 33.03 -9.34
N PHE A 63 3.98 32.21 -8.63
CA PHE A 63 2.89 31.40 -9.19
C PHE A 63 1.52 32.11 -9.15
N GLY A 64 1.48 33.42 -8.82
CA GLY A 64 0.26 34.21 -8.78
C GLY A 64 -0.55 34.11 -7.48
N TYR A 65 0.07 33.67 -6.38
CA TYR A 65 -0.58 33.56 -5.07
C TYR A 65 -0.03 34.58 -4.07
N ASP A 66 -0.86 35.52 -3.62
CA ASP A 66 -0.46 36.54 -2.64
C ASP A 66 -0.46 36.03 -1.18
N GLN A 67 -1.35 35.07 -0.89
CA GLN A 67 -1.57 34.52 0.45
C GLN A 67 -1.69 33.00 0.40
N ILE A 68 -1.32 32.35 1.50
CA ILE A 68 -1.45 30.92 1.72
C ILE A 68 -2.44 30.70 2.84
N GLN A 69 -3.39 29.82 2.61
CA GLN A 69 -4.31 29.32 3.62
C GLN A 69 -3.88 27.92 4.05
N TYR A 70 -3.40 27.81 5.28
CA TYR A 70 -3.06 26.53 5.87
C TYR A 70 -4.28 25.95 6.56
N THR A 71 -4.74 24.78 6.09
CA THR A 71 -5.79 23.99 6.73
C THR A 71 -5.14 22.93 7.59
N LEU A 72 -5.30 23.04 8.91
CA LEU A 72 -4.82 22.08 9.88
C LEU A 72 -5.77 20.86 9.91
N VAL A 73 -5.20 19.68 9.73
CA VAL A 73 -5.87 18.39 9.83
C VAL A 73 -5.36 17.69 11.09
N ASP A 74 -6.09 17.85 12.19
CA ASP A 74 -5.76 17.26 13.49
C ASP A 74 -6.09 15.76 13.49
N CYS A 75 -5.06 14.91 13.42
CA CYS A 75 -5.24 13.46 13.35
C CYS A 75 -5.33 12.85 14.76
N PRO A 76 -6.17 11.81 14.95
CA PRO A 76 -6.27 11.13 16.24
C PRO A 76 -4.94 10.45 16.61
N GLY A 77 -4.58 10.47 17.90
CA GLY A 77 -3.33 9.86 18.39
C GLY A 77 -3.46 8.40 18.87
N HIS A 78 -4.70 7.92 19.07
CA HIS A 78 -4.94 6.62 19.70
C HIS A 78 -4.68 5.48 18.72
N ALA A 79 -4.07 4.38 19.19
CA ALA A 79 -3.65 3.26 18.33
C ALA A 79 -4.83 2.64 17.53
N ALA A 80 -6.01 2.58 18.13
CA ALA A 80 -7.22 2.05 17.48
C ALA A 80 -7.70 2.90 16.28
N LEU A 81 -7.23 4.14 16.15
CA LEU A 81 -7.71 5.11 15.15
C LEU A 81 -6.77 5.28 13.95
N ILE A 82 -5.82 4.36 13.77
CA ILE A 82 -4.86 4.40 12.64
C ILE A 82 -5.54 4.43 11.27
N ARG A 83 -6.71 3.79 11.12
CA ARG A 83 -7.51 3.84 9.88
C ARG A 83 -7.93 5.28 9.54
N THR A 84 -8.30 6.07 10.55
CA THR A 84 -8.63 7.49 10.39
C THR A 84 -7.39 8.29 10.01
N ILE A 85 -6.22 7.98 10.59
CA ILE A 85 -4.95 8.63 10.23
C ILE A 85 -4.60 8.34 8.76
N ILE A 86 -4.74 7.10 8.30
CA ILE A 86 -4.47 6.72 6.90
C ILE A 86 -5.39 7.47 5.94
N GLY A 87 -6.69 7.55 6.23
CA GLY A 87 -7.63 8.31 5.41
C GLY A 87 -7.31 9.81 5.39
N GLY A 88 -6.93 10.39 6.54
CA GLY A 88 -6.50 11.78 6.63
C GLY A 88 -5.16 12.06 5.91
N ALA A 89 -4.24 11.10 5.89
CA ALA A 89 -2.92 11.26 5.27
C ALA A 89 -3.00 11.57 3.76
N GLN A 90 -4.08 11.13 3.09
CA GLN A 90 -4.26 11.36 1.66
C GLN A 90 -4.63 12.82 1.31
N ILE A 91 -5.30 13.53 2.21
CA ILE A 91 -5.67 14.94 2.01
C ILE A 91 -4.56 15.91 2.39
N ILE A 92 -3.47 15.41 3.00
CA ILE A 92 -2.38 16.22 3.56
C ILE A 92 -1.29 16.49 2.51
N ASP A 93 -0.79 17.72 2.50
CA ASP A 93 0.36 18.15 1.69
C ASP A 93 1.67 18.13 2.48
N ILE A 94 1.64 18.57 3.75
CA ILE A 94 2.82 18.61 4.64
C ILE A 94 2.44 17.99 5.99
N VAL A 95 3.32 17.15 6.54
CA VAL A 95 3.10 16.50 7.84
C VAL A 95 3.91 17.18 8.93
N PHE A 96 3.25 17.60 10.00
CA PHE A 96 3.88 17.90 11.27
C PHE A 96 3.85 16.65 12.15
N LEU A 97 5.01 16.10 12.44
CA LEU A 97 5.15 14.98 13.36
C LEU A 97 5.51 15.50 14.75
N LEU A 98 4.49 15.57 15.61
CA LEU A 98 4.60 16.05 16.97
C LEU A 98 5.12 14.96 17.90
N LEU A 99 6.10 15.33 18.71
CA LEU A 99 6.69 14.50 19.76
C LEU A 99 6.63 15.22 21.09
N ASP A 100 6.41 14.46 22.16
CA ASP A 100 6.67 14.93 23.50
C ASP A 100 8.18 14.85 23.75
N ILE A 101 8.84 16.00 23.95
CA ILE A 101 10.29 16.04 24.15
C ILE A 101 10.73 15.24 25.39
N THR A 102 9.86 15.01 26.37
CA THR A 102 10.23 14.21 27.55
C THR A 102 10.23 12.70 27.26
N LYS A 103 9.47 12.26 26.25
CA LYS A 103 9.27 10.84 25.91
C LYS A 103 10.01 10.40 24.64
N GLY A 104 10.27 11.31 23.71
CA GLY A 104 10.88 11.01 22.41
C GLY A 104 9.94 10.24 21.48
N ILE A 105 10.51 9.37 20.63
CA ILE A 105 9.75 8.58 19.65
C ILE A 105 9.01 7.44 20.36
N GLN A 106 7.69 7.39 20.18
CA GLN A 106 6.81 6.35 20.70
C GLN A 106 6.23 5.51 19.55
N THR A 107 5.54 4.41 19.87
CA THR A 107 5.01 3.44 18.87
C THR A 107 4.18 4.10 17.77
N GLN A 108 3.23 4.96 18.15
CA GLN A 108 2.34 5.66 17.21
C GLN A 108 3.07 6.73 16.43
N THR A 109 4.11 7.35 17.01
CA THR A 109 4.99 8.26 16.27
C THR A 109 5.71 7.51 15.14
N ALA A 110 6.21 6.31 15.42
CA ALA A 110 6.85 5.47 14.40
C ALA A 110 5.86 5.05 13.30
N GLU A 111 4.62 4.70 13.64
CA GLU A 111 3.58 4.41 12.64
C GLU A 111 3.22 5.64 11.79
N CYS A 112 3.10 6.83 12.40
CA CYS A 112 2.87 8.08 11.68
C CYS A 112 4.03 8.42 10.74
N LEU A 113 5.28 8.18 11.16
CA LEU A 113 6.46 8.35 10.33
C LEU A 113 6.41 7.45 9.09
N ILE A 114 6.03 6.18 9.27
CA ILE A 114 5.85 5.24 8.16
C ILE A 114 4.74 5.72 7.22
N ILE A 115 3.60 6.16 7.74
CA ILE A 115 2.50 6.70 6.91
C ILE A 115 3.00 7.90 6.09
N ALA A 116 3.73 8.83 6.71
CA ALA A 116 4.32 9.97 6.00
C ALA A 116 5.31 9.51 4.90
N GLU A 117 6.14 8.50 5.17
CA GLU A 117 7.08 7.91 4.20
C GLU A 117 6.34 7.28 3.01
N ILE A 118 5.27 6.53 3.28
CA ILE A 118 4.40 5.93 2.26
C ILE A 118 3.76 7.01 1.38
N MET A 119 3.25 8.09 1.99
CA MET A 119 2.63 9.19 1.24
C MET A 119 3.66 10.07 0.51
N ARG A 120 4.96 9.96 0.85
CA ARG A 120 6.06 10.80 0.35
C ARG A 120 5.80 12.30 0.52
N LYS A 121 5.22 12.69 1.66
CA LYS A 121 4.91 14.10 1.97
C LYS A 121 6.04 14.73 2.78
N PRO A 122 6.40 16.00 2.54
CA PRO A 122 7.37 16.70 3.37
C PRO A 122 7.00 16.64 4.85
N LEU A 123 8.01 16.49 5.70
CA LEU A 123 7.88 16.24 7.12
C LEU A 123 8.60 17.33 7.92
N VAL A 124 7.92 17.93 8.90
CA VAL A 124 8.53 18.80 9.90
C VAL A 124 8.38 18.14 11.27
N ILE A 125 9.49 18.01 11.99
CA ILE A 125 9.52 17.42 13.32
C ILE A 125 9.29 18.50 14.36
N VAL A 126 8.23 18.34 15.16
CA VAL A 126 7.83 19.33 16.17
C VAL A 126 8.00 18.72 17.56
N MET A 127 8.99 19.19 18.32
CA MET A 127 9.25 18.77 19.69
C MET A 127 8.49 19.67 20.66
N ASN A 128 7.35 19.21 21.16
CA ASN A 128 6.49 19.95 22.06
C ASN A 128 6.83 19.69 23.54
N LYS A 129 6.27 20.51 24.44
CA LYS A 129 6.42 20.46 25.90
C LYS A 129 7.82 20.79 26.42
N VAL A 130 8.52 21.66 25.72
CA VAL A 130 9.86 22.13 26.12
C VAL A 130 9.85 22.86 27.47
N ASP A 131 8.70 23.40 27.89
CA ASP A 131 8.47 24.01 29.20
C ASP A 131 8.66 23.04 30.38
N LEU A 132 8.45 21.73 30.17
CA LEU A 132 8.66 20.72 31.20
C LEU A 132 10.15 20.48 31.51
N ILE A 133 11.05 20.96 30.66
CA ILE A 133 12.49 20.83 30.86
C ILE A 133 13.00 22.07 31.62
N PRO A 134 13.73 21.89 32.74
CA PRO A 134 14.36 23.00 33.45
C PRO A 134 15.28 23.81 32.52
N GLU A 135 15.21 25.14 32.60
CA GLU A 135 15.91 26.07 31.69
C GLU A 135 17.40 25.75 31.54
N LYS A 136 18.08 25.47 32.67
CA LYS A 136 19.52 25.11 32.70
C LYS A 136 19.87 23.88 31.85
N LYS A 137 18.94 22.95 31.64
CA LYS A 137 19.17 21.69 30.91
C LYS A 137 18.44 21.66 29.55
N ARG A 138 17.67 22.69 29.22
CA ARG A 138 16.78 22.74 28.05
C ARG A 138 17.54 22.52 26.75
N GLN A 139 18.54 23.37 26.46
CA GLN A 139 19.29 23.28 25.21
C GLN A 139 20.04 21.94 25.05
N SER A 140 20.68 21.47 26.13
CA SER A 140 21.39 20.18 26.11
C SER A 140 20.43 19.01 25.80
N THR A 141 19.22 19.05 26.36
CA THR A 141 18.20 18.02 26.15
C THR A 141 17.64 18.07 24.72
N ILE A 142 17.35 19.27 24.20
CA ILE A 142 16.93 19.47 22.81
C ILE A 142 17.96 18.89 21.84
N ASN A 143 19.24 19.22 22.01
CA ASN A 143 20.32 18.72 21.14
C ASN A 143 20.45 17.19 21.21
N LYS A 144 20.37 16.62 22.42
CA LYS A 144 20.46 15.16 22.64
C LYS A 144 19.31 14.42 21.95
N ILE A 145 18.10 14.94 22.02
CA ILE A 145 16.92 14.32 21.43
C ILE A 145 16.90 14.50 19.92
N SER A 146 17.25 15.69 19.43
CA SER A 146 17.37 15.96 18.00
C SER A 146 18.34 14.97 17.34
N LYS A 147 19.50 14.72 17.95
CA LYS A 147 20.46 13.71 17.45
C LYS A 147 19.89 12.29 17.46
N LYS A 148 19.12 11.91 18.48
CA LYS A 148 18.44 10.60 18.50
C LYS A 148 17.41 10.46 17.40
N ILE A 149 16.62 11.50 17.14
CA ILE A 149 15.63 11.48 16.07
C ILE A 149 16.33 11.46 14.71
N GLN A 150 17.36 12.27 14.52
CA GLN A 150 18.15 12.28 13.28
C GLN A 150 18.69 10.88 12.95
N ASN A 151 19.30 10.19 13.92
CA ASN A 151 19.76 8.81 13.74
C ASN A 151 18.62 7.84 13.38
N ALA A 152 17.40 8.07 13.88
CA ALA A 152 16.24 7.26 13.52
C ALA A 152 15.76 7.55 12.08
N LEU A 153 15.90 8.79 11.62
CA LEU A 153 15.50 9.23 10.27
C LEU A 153 16.53 8.90 9.19
N GLU A 154 17.80 8.62 9.54
CA GLU A 154 18.88 8.29 8.59
C GLU A 154 18.50 7.22 7.56
N LYS A 155 17.72 6.22 7.98
CA LYS A 155 17.30 5.11 7.09
C LYS A 155 16.04 5.42 6.28
N THR A 156 15.41 6.57 6.49
CA THR A 156 14.14 6.96 5.87
C THR A 156 14.37 8.02 4.79
N VAL A 157 13.31 8.37 4.05
CA VAL A 157 13.34 9.48 3.09
C VAL A 157 13.46 10.87 3.76
N PHE A 158 13.42 10.94 5.09
CA PHE A 158 13.35 12.17 5.88
C PHE A 158 14.66 12.55 6.59
N THR A 159 15.80 12.11 6.06
CA THR A 159 17.13 12.36 6.67
C THR A 159 17.39 13.84 7.00
N ASN A 160 16.86 14.75 6.17
CA ASN A 160 17.05 16.20 6.29
C ASN A 160 15.80 16.94 6.79
N ALA A 161 14.85 16.25 7.42
CA ALA A 161 13.64 16.90 7.93
C ALA A 161 14.00 17.97 8.99
N PRO A 162 13.42 19.19 8.92
CA PRO A 162 13.68 20.24 9.90
C PRO A 162 13.07 19.90 11.27
N PHE A 163 13.73 20.39 12.32
CA PHE A 163 13.33 20.24 13.71
C PHE A 163 12.97 21.60 14.30
N VAL A 164 11.92 21.66 15.11
CA VAL A 164 11.60 22.84 15.91
C VAL A 164 11.13 22.44 17.30
N ALA A 165 11.55 23.20 18.31
CA ALA A 165 11.22 22.96 19.70
C ALA A 165 10.22 24.02 20.19
N ILE A 166 9.06 23.60 20.67
CA ILE A 166 7.95 24.50 21.01
C ILE A 166 7.34 24.17 22.38
N SER A 167 6.55 25.11 22.90
CA SER A 167 5.58 24.84 23.96
C SER A 167 4.23 25.46 23.59
N THR A 168 3.18 24.65 23.57
CA THR A 168 1.82 25.03 23.18
C THR A 168 0.89 25.26 24.38
N LYS A 169 1.43 25.53 25.57
CA LYS A 169 0.64 25.65 26.80
C LYS A 169 -0.21 26.93 26.77
N LEU A 170 -1.53 26.78 26.85
CA LEU A 170 -2.50 27.87 26.93
C LEU A 170 -2.68 28.28 28.40
N GLU A 171 -2.92 29.56 28.68
CA GLU A 171 -3.04 30.12 30.03
C GLU A 171 -4.06 29.34 30.89
N GLY A 172 -3.67 28.91 32.11
CA GLY A 172 -4.57 28.23 33.06
C GLY A 172 -3.98 27.12 33.96
N HIS A 173 -2.73 26.68 33.76
CA HIS A 173 -2.10 25.64 34.60
C HIS A 173 -0.86 26.15 35.34
N LEU A 174 -1.01 26.45 36.64
CA LEU A 174 -0.05 26.66 37.76
C LEU A 174 1.21 27.51 37.54
N ASN A 175 1.75 27.66 36.33
CA ASN A 175 2.87 28.50 35.94
C ASN A 175 2.49 29.26 34.65
N ASN A 176 2.38 30.59 34.74
CA ASN A 176 2.01 31.52 33.65
C ASN A 176 3.08 31.64 32.54
N THR A 177 3.44 30.54 31.88
CA THR A 177 4.35 30.58 30.71
C THR A 177 3.56 30.67 29.41
N LYS A 178 3.80 31.73 28.62
CA LYS A 178 3.24 31.91 27.28
C LYS A 178 3.77 30.85 26.29
N PRO A 179 3.01 30.50 25.23
CA PRO A 179 3.53 29.70 24.13
C PRO A 179 4.81 30.31 23.54
N PHE A 180 5.79 29.48 23.19
CA PHE A 180 7.02 29.92 22.54
C PHE A 180 7.45 28.93 21.45
N GLY A 181 8.26 29.42 20.51
CA GLY A 181 8.71 28.66 19.33
C GLY A 181 7.69 28.57 18.19
N ILE A 182 6.51 29.19 18.34
CA ILE A 182 5.44 29.18 17.33
C ILE A 182 5.83 30.01 16.09
N GLU A 183 6.45 31.17 16.28
CA GLU A 183 6.92 32.00 15.17
C GLU A 183 8.01 31.30 14.34
N GLU A 184 8.96 30.63 15.00
CA GLU A 184 9.99 29.82 14.35
C GLU A 184 9.37 28.65 13.57
N LEU A 185 8.36 27.98 14.14
CA LEU A 185 7.60 26.93 13.44
C LEU A 185 6.92 27.47 12.17
N ILE A 186 6.30 28.65 12.23
CA ILE A 186 5.66 29.30 11.07
C ILE A 186 6.72 29.65 10.01
N GLN A 187 7.88 30.16 10.41
CA GLN A 187 8.97 30.46 9.48
C GLN A 187 9.49 29.20 8.77
N ILE A 188 9.72 28.12 9.52
CA ILE A 188 10.10 26.81 8.96
C ILE A 188 9.02 26.30 8.02
N LEU A 189 7.75 26.40 8.40
CA LEU A 189 6.64 26.01 7.55
C LEU A 189 6.63 26.79 6.23
N LYS A 190 6.78 28.12 6.27
CA LYS A 190 6.82 28.97 5.07
C LYS A 190 8.00 28.57 4.17
N ALA A 191 9.17 28.31 4.75
CA ALA A 191 10.36 27.87 4.01
C ALA A 191 10.20 26.48 3.36
N ASN A 192 9.37 25.61 3.94
CA ASN A 192 9.10 24.26 3.43
C ASN A 192 7.79 24.17 2.63
N THR A 193 7.10 25.29 2.40
CA THR A 193 5.87 25.31 1.63
C THR A 193 6.17 25.39 0.14
N PHE A 194 5.40 24.63 -0.63
CA PHE A 194 5.51 24.49 -2.07
C PHE A 194 4.11 24.55 -2.68
N VAL A 195 4.01 24.82 -3.99
CA VAL A 195 2.77 24.64 -4.73
C VAL A 195 2.65 23.15 -5.07
N PRO A 196 1.68 22.40 -4.53
CA PRO A 196 1.57 20.98 -4.81
C PRO A 196 1.18 20.76 -6.27
N ASP A 197 1.78 19.77 -6.91
CA ASP A 197 1.37 19.34 -8.25
C ASP A 197 0.06 18.54 -8.14
N ARG A 198 -1.06 19.23 -8.37
CA ARG A 198 -2.41 18.68 -8.20
C ARG A 198 -3.06 18.28 -9.53
N LEU A 199 -2.28 17.91 -10.55
CA LEU A 199 -2.77 17.53 -11.89
C LEU A 199 -3.77 18.57 -12.45
N PRO A 200 -3.33 19.82 -12.71
CA PRO A 200 -4.21 20.91 -13.12
C PRO A 200 -4.98 20.65 -14.43
N SER A 201 -4.53 19.70 -15.26
CA SER A 201 -5.21 19.28 -16.48
C SER A 201 -6.38 18.32 -16.24
N ALA A 202 -6.52 17.75 -15.04
CA ALA A 202 -7.63 16.88 -14.73
C ALA A 202 -8.91 17.70 -14.56
N THR A 203 -9.90 17.46 -15.41
CA THR A 203 -11.21 18.12 -15.35
C THR A 203 -12.18 17.38 -14.43
N THR A 204 -11.90 16.11 -14.11
CA THR A 204 -12.76 15.25 -13.31
C THR A 204 -12.57 15.50 -11.83
N MET A 205 -13.64 15.91 -11.18
CA MET A 205 -13.66 16.26 -9.76
C MET A 205 -13.75 15.01 -8.90
N ILE A 206 -12.94 14.95 -7.84
CA ILE A 206 -13.06 13.98 -6.75
C ILE A 206 -13.01 14.75 -5.43
N LEU A 207 -14.06 14.63 -4.62
CA LEU A 207 -14.21 15.21 -3.29
C LEU A 207 -14.19 14.09 -2.26
N ALA A 208 -13.18 14.10 -1.38
CA ALA A 208 -13.18 13.26 -0.19
C ALA A 208 -14.11 13.88 0.84
N VAL A 209 -15.24 13.24 1.12
CA VAL A 209 -16.25 13.69 2.08
C VAL A 209 -15.93 13.11 3.44
N ASP A 210 -15.79 13.98 4.45
CA ASP A 210 -15.52 13.58 5.82
C ASP A 210 -16.68 13.87 6.78
N HIS A 211 -17.58 14.81 6.45
CA HIS A 211 -18.83 14.99 7.19
C HIS A 211 -20.00 15.29 6.26
N CYS A 212 -21.19 14.84 6.66
CA CYS A 212 -22.44 15.10 5.97
C CYS A 212 -23.53 15.47 6.98
N PHE A 213 -24.26 16.56 6.74
CA PHE A 213 -25.34 16.99 7.61
C PHE A 213 -26.44 17.72 6.84
N LEU A 214 -27.65 17.70 7.40
CA LEU A 214 -28.81 18.36 6.81
C LEU A 214 -28.94 19.80 7.33
N ILE A 215 -29.13 20.76 6.43
CA ILE A 215 -29.59 22.11 6.77
C ILE A 215 -31.05 22.25 6.34
N LYS A 216 -31.94 22.35 7.33
CA LYS A 216 -33.39 22.52 7.10
C LYS A 216 -33.65 23.69 6.14
N GLY A 217 -34.44 23.44 5.10
CA GLY A 217 -34.80 24.45 4.09
C GLY A 217 -33.76 24.73 3.01
N ARG A 218 -32.49 24.30 3.15
CA ARG A 218 -31.45 24.49 2.12
C ARG A 218 -31.15 23.19 1.36
N GLY A 219 -30.97 22.10 2.10
CA GLY A 219 -30.60 20.80 1.56
C GLY A 219 -29.55 20.11 2.42
N THR A 220 -28.83 19.18 1.82
CA THR A 220 -27.78 18.42 2.50
C THR A 220 -26.42 19.03 2.18
N VAL A 221 -25.58 19.23 3.19
CA VAL A 221 -24.23 19.75 3.06
C VAL A 221 -23.23 18.64 3.31
N MET A 222 -22.30 18.47 2.37
CA MET A 222 -21.14 17.59 2.49
C MET A 222 -19.90 18.47 2.65
N THR A 223 -19.12 18.26 3.71
CA THR A 223 -17.82 18.91 3.87
C THR A 223 -16.70 17.92 3.58
N GLY A 224 -15.66 18.42 2.92
CA GLY A 224 -14.60 17.57 2.40
C GLY A 224 -13.45 18.35 1.77
N THR A 225 -12.46 17.61 1.31
CA THR A 225 -11.30 18.15 0.58
C THR A 225 -11.33 17.67 -0.86
N VAL A 226 -11.22 18.59 -1.81
CA VAL A 226 -11.12 18.25 -3.24
C VAL A 226 -9.77 17.58 -3.47
N LEU A 227 -9.75 16.32 -3.90
CA LEU A 227 -8.51 15.59 -4.17
C LEU A 227 -7.94 15.91 -5.56
N GLN A 228 -8.84 16.11 -6.53
CA GLN A 228 -8.50 16.31 -7.94
C GLN A 228 -9.62 17.08 -8.65
N GLY A 229 -9.26 17.81 -9.69
CA GLY A 229 -10.20 18.50 -10.57
C GLY A 229 -10.79 19.78 -9.99
N THR A 230 -11.88 20.23 -10.60
CA THR A 230 -12.56 21.48 -10.28
C THR A 230 -14.05 21.24 -10.08
N LEU A 231 -14.66 21.94 -9.11
CA LEU A 231 -16.09 21.90 -8.87
C LEU A 231 -16.70 23.29 -9.00
N LYS A 232 -17.73 23.46 -9.82
CA LYS A 232 -18.46 24.71 -9.97
C LYS A 232 -19.87 24.61 -9.42
N VAL A 233 -20.42 25.75 -9.03
CA VAL A 233 -21.84 25.85 -8.70
C VAL A 233 -22.65 25.49 -9.95
N ASN A 234 -23.73 24.72 -9.75
CA ASN A 234 -24.59 24.11 -10.77
C ASN A 234 -24.04 22.85 -11.46
N ASP A 235 -22.83 22.40 -11.15
CA ASP A 235 -22.35 21.10 -11.64
C ASP A 235 -23.18 19.95 -11.07
N GLU A 236 -23.20 18.84 -11.81
CA GLU A 236 -23.74 17.58 -11.34
C GLU A 236 -22.63 16.70 -10.77
N ILE A 237 -22.89 16.16 -9.58
CA ILE A 237 -22.00 15.24 -8.89
C ILE A 237 -22.70 13.92 -8.64
N ASP A 238 -21.95 12.83 -8.75
CA ASP A 238 -22.34 11.51 -8.32
C ASP A 238 -21.86 11.27 -6.88
N ILE A 239 -22.69 10.60 -6.10
CA ILE A 239 -22.40 10.09 -4.77
C ILE A 239 -22.47 8.55 -4.89
N PRO A 240 -21.37 7.88 -5.29
CA PRO A 240 -21.42 6.49 -5.70
C PRO A 240 -21.87 5.54 -4.59
N ALA A 241 -21.56 5.84 -3.32
CA ALA A 241 -22.00 5.06 -2.17
C ALA A 241 -23.53 4.97 -2.06
N LEU A 242 -24.24 5.99 -2.55
CA LEU A 242 -25.70 6.08 -2.53
C LEU A 242 -26.33 5.80 -3.90
N LYS A 243 -25.52 5.71 -4.96
CA LYS A 243 -25.98 5.68 -6.37
C LYS A 243 -26.91 6.85 -6.68
N LEU A 244 -26.54 8.05 -6.23
CA LEU A 244 -27.34 9.28 -6.38
C LEU A 244 -26.57 10.34 -7.15
N ASN A 245 -27.20 10.87 -8.19
CA ASN A 245 -26.77 12.11 -8.83
C ASN A 245 -27.44 13.31 -8.17
N LYS A 246 -26.67 14.37 -7.93
CA LYS A 246 -27.10 15.56 -7.23
C LYS A 246 -26.50 16.81 -7.90
N LYS A 247 -27.30 17.86 -8.01
CA LYS A 247 -26.85 19.16 -8.49
C LYS A 247 -26.29 20.01 -7.33
N VAL A 248 -25.14 20.64 -7.56
CA VAL A 248 -24.50 21.56 -6.62
C VAL A 248 -25.27 22.88 -6.60
N LYS A 249 -25.82 23.23 -5.44
CA LYS A 249 -26.56 24.48 -5.23
C LYS A 249 -25.65 25.63 -4.82
N SER A 250 -24.70 25.37 -3.92
CA SER A 250 -23.73 26.35 -3.46
C SER A 250 -22.49 25.66 -2.94
N ILE A 251 -21.37 26.39 -2.99
CA ILE A 251 -20.07 25.95 -2.48
C ILE A 251 -19.61 27.00 -1.47
N GLN A 252 -19.15 26.56 -0.32
CA GLN A 252 -18.62 27.42 0.73
C GLN A 252 -17.24 26.96 1.15
N MET A 253 -16.33 27.90 1.35
CA MET A 253 -14.98 27.67 1.87
C MET A 253 -14.78 28.59 3.07
N PHE A 254 -14.59 28.00 4.25
CA PHE A 254 -14.38 28.73 5.51
C PHE A 254 -15.38 29.89 5.75
N LYS A 255 -16.68 29.59 5.56
CA LYS A 255 -17.83 30.52 5.71
C LYS A 255 -17.93 31.62 4.64
N LYS A 256 -17.11 31.59 3.59
CA LYS A 256 -17.24 32.45 2.41
C LYS A 256 -17.85 31.64 1.27
N GLU A 257 -18.77 32.23 0.54
CA GLU A 257 -19.33 31.62 -0.67
C GLU A 257 -18.35 31.77 -1.83
N ILE A 258 -18.18 30.71 -2.61
CA ILE A 258 -17.30 30.67 -3.78
C ILE A 258 -18.06 30.08 -4.98
N SER A 259 -17.71 30.52 -6.18
CA SER A 259 -18.31 30.03 -7.43
C SER A 259 -17.68 28.73 -7.93
N GLU A 260 -16.41 28.51 -7.59
CA GLU A 260 -15.60 27.39 -8.04
C GLU A 260 -14.63 26.98 -6.93
N ALA A 261 -14.33 25.69 -6.84
CA ALA A 261 -13.32 25.11 -5.96
C ALA A 261 -12.35 24.25 -6.77
N HIS A 262 -11.09 24.22 -6.34
CA HIS A 262 -10.01 23.50 -7.01
C HIS A 262 -9.39 22.42 -6.11
N ALA A 263 -8.59 21.54 -6.69
CA ALA A 263 -7.88 20.51 -5.95
C ALA A 263 -7.09 21.09 -4.75
N GLY A 264 -7.25 20.41 -3.61
CA GLY A 264 -6.74 20.70 -2.27
C GLY A 264 -7.55 21.68 -1.44
N ASP A 265 -8.57 22.31 -2.03
CA ASP A 265 -9.50 23.15 -1.29
C ASP A 265 -10.36 22.33 -0.35
N ARG A 266 -10.51 22.82 0.89
CA ARG A 266 -11.50 22.31 1.83
C ARG A 266 -12.80 23.09 1.69
N ILE A 267 -13.87 22.40 1.29
CA ILE A 267 -15.14 23.02 0.95
C ILE A 267 -16.33 22.35 1.66
N GLY A 268 -17.40 23.10 1.81
CA GLY A 268 -18.74 22.62 2.09
C GLY A 268 -19.60 22.78 0.84
N VAL A 269 -20.11 21.67 0.32
CA VAL A 269 -20.95 21.62 -0.88
C VAL A 269 -22.39 21.38 -0.47
N CYS A 270 -23.29 22.30 -0.80
CA CYS A 270 -24.73 22.12 -0.58
C CYS A 270 -25.38 21.53 -1.83
N VAL A 271 -26.14 20.46 -1.65
CA VAL A 271 -26.90 19.79 -2.70
C VAL A 271 -28.38 19.64 -2.34
N THR A 272 -29.20 19.24 -3.32
CA THR A 272 -30.58 18.80 -3.05
C THR A 272 -30.64 17.72 -1.97
N GLN A 273 -31.65 17.81 -1.11
CA GLN A 273 -31.75 17.03 0.12
C GLN A 273 -31.66 15.51 -0.13
N PHE A 274 -30.92 14.84 0.75
CA PHE A 274 -30.88 13.39 0.96
C PHE A 274 -30.56 13.10 2.43
N ASN A 275 -30.75 11.86 2.88
CA ASN A 275 -30.51 11.49 4.27
C ASN A 275 -29.00 11.45 4.58
N PRO A 276 -28.46 12.35 5.45
CA PRO A 276 -27.03 12.39 5.75
C PRO A 276 -26.53 11.13 6.46
N LYS A 277 -27.39 10.40 7.18
CA LYS A 277 -26.99 9.15 7.87
C LYS A 277 -26.54 8.03 6.92
N LEU A 278 -26.83 8.15 5.63
CA LEU A 278 -26.41 7.17 4.64
C LEU A 278 -24.97 7.40 4.15
N LEU A 279 -24.39 8.57 4.42
CA LEU A 279 -23.05 8.96 3.99
C LEU A 279 -22.35 9.72 5.13
N GLU A 280 -21.66 9.01 6.02
CA GLU A 280 -20.83 9.66 7.05
C GLU A 280 -19.50 10.14 6.46
N ARG A 281 -18.80 9.25 5.77
CA ARG A 281 -17.59 9.52 4.98
C ARG A 281 -17.67 8.80 3.64
N GLY A 282 -16.97 9.31 2.64
CA GLY A 282 -16.92 8.66 1.33
C GLY A 282 -16.38 9.58 0.27
N ILE A 283 -16.79 9.33 -0.97
CA ILE A 283 -16.36 10.10 -2.14
C ILE A 283 -17.60 10.67 -2.83
N ALA A 284 -17.52 11.93 -3.24
CA ALA A 284 -18.38 12.50 -4.28
C ALA A 284 -17.50 12.85 -5.48
N CYS A 285 -18.00 12.65 -6.70
CA CYS A 285 -17.17 12.82 -7.90
C CYS A 285 -17.98 13.29 -9.11
N SER A 286 -17.29 13.67 -10.18
CA SER A 286 -17.95 13.84 -11.49
C SER A 286 -18.61 12.52 -11.93
N VAL A 287 -19.77 12.63 -12.57
CA VAL A 287 -20.61 11.50 -12.94
C VAL A 287 -19.84 10.46 -13.79
N GLY A 288 -19.92 9.18 -13.40
CA GLY A 288 -19.36 8.06 -14.16
C GLY A 288 -17.85 7.86 -14.05
N HIS A 289 -17.16 8.61 -13.17
CA HIS A 289 -15.70 8.55 -13.10
C HIS A 289 -15.16 7.47 -12.16
N ILE A 290 -15.93 7.08 -11.14
CA ILE A 290 -15.51 6.11 -10.12
C ILE A 290 -16.35 4.84 -10.23
N SER A 291 -15.69 3.69 -10.22
CA SER A 291 -16.29 2.36 -10.28
C SER A 291 -16.11 1.60 -8.97
N GLN A 292 -16.94 0.58 -8.77
CA GLN A 292 -16.73 -0.38 -7.69
C GLN A 292 -15.52 -1.25 -8.01
N LEU A 293 -14.67 -1.46 -7.01
CA LEU A 293 -13.52 -2.35 -7.05
C LEU A 293 -13.81 -3.62 -6.26
N TYR A 294 -13.56 -4.77 -6.88
CA TYR A 294 -13.65 -6.10 -6.26
C TYR A 294 -12.27 -6.61 -5.83
N GLY A 295 -11.21 -5.96 -6.28
CA GLY A 295 -9.83 -6.29 -5.95
C GLY A 295 -8.86 -5.37 -6.68
N ALA A 296 -7.57 -5.62 -6.49
CA ALA A 296 -6.51 -4.89 -7.19
C ALA A 296 -5.24 -5.74 -7.28
N ILE A 297 -4.42 -5.48 -8.30
CA ILE A 297 -3.01 -5.92 -8.32
C ILE A 297 -2.14 -4.73 -7.94
N ILE A 298 -1.28 -4.92 -6.94
CA ILE A 298 -0.31 -3.92 -6.52
C ILE A 298 1.11 -4.46 -6.56
N LYS A 299 2.07 -3.59 -6.83
CA LYS A 299 3.48 -3.86 -6.52
C LYS A 299 3.69 -3.80 -5.01
N LEU A 300 4.30 -4.84 -4.44
CA LEU A 300 4.50 -4.97 -3.00
C LEU A 300 5.70 -4.13 -2.55
N ASN A 301 5.46 -3.03 -1.83
CA ASN A 301 6.50 -2.34 -1.07
C ASN A 301 6.39 -2.72 0.40
N HIS A 302 7.35 -3.52 0.88
CA HIS A 302 7.35 -4.02 2.25
C HIS A 302 7.67 -2.90 3.25
N VAL A 303 6.91 -2.84 4.35
CA VAL A 303 7.22 -1.93 5.47
C VAL A 303 8.27 -2.60 6.36
N ARG A 304 9.49 -2.06 6.36
CA ARG A 304 10.66 -2.59 7.10
C ARG A 304 10.44 -2.88 8.59
N TYR A 305 9.48 -2.21 9.23
CA TYR A 305 9.17 -2.35 10.65
C TYR A 305 8.10 -3.40 10.95
N PHE A 306 7.48 -3.96 9.91
CA PHE A 306 6.60 -5.12 10.01
C PHE A 306 7.46 -6.38 10.15
N LYS A 307 7.23 -7.15 11.22
CA LYS A 307 8.06 -8.33 11.55
C LYS A 307 7.38 -9.66 11.25
N SER A 308 6.06 -9.65 11.06
CA SER A 308 5.33 -10.88 10.77
C SER A 308 5.52 -11.29 9.31
N LYS A 309 5.35 -12.58 9.04
CA LYS A 309 5.39 -13.11 7.68
C LYS A 309 4.20 -12.64 6.86
N ILE A 310 4.43 -12.33 5.58
CA ILE A 310 3.38 -12.07 4.60
C ILE A 310 3.30 -13.33 3.74
N THR A 311 2.18 -14.05 3.81
CA THR A 311 1.99 -15.33 3.12
C THR A 311 0.78 -15.32 2.22
N THR A 312 0.83 -16.06 1.12
CA THR A 312 -0.34 -16.24 0.25
C THR A 312 -1.48 -16.94 1.01
N GLY A 313 -2.70 -16.44 0.82
CA GLY A 313 -3.91 -16.92 1.48
C GLY A 313 -4.22 -16.22 2.81
N SER A 314 -3.29 -15.43 3.35
CA SER A 314 -3.55 -14.62 4.53
C SER A 314 -4.51 -13.46 4.23
N LYS A 315 -5.15 -12.94 5.29
CA LYS A 315 -6.07 -11.80 5.20
C LYS A 315 -5.42 -10.56 5.80
N PHE A 316 -5.60 -9.43 5.14
CA PHE A 316 -5.15 -8.12 5.59
C PHE A 316 -6.29 -7.10 5.54
N HIS A 317 -6.24 -6.12 6.42
CA HIS A 317 -7.05 -4.92 6.27
C HIS A 317 -6.42 -4.04 5.21
N VAL A 318 -7.21 -3.71 4.20
CA VAL A 318 -6.83 -2.87 3.07
C VAL A 318 -7.52 -1.53 3.22
N SER A 319 -6.71 -0.47 3.31
CA SER A 319 -7.16 0.92 3.37
C SER A 319 -6.94 1.59 2.02
N ILE A 320 -8.01 2.13 1.44
CA ILE A 320 -8.00 2.90 0.18
C ILE A 320 -8.78 4.20 0.43
N GLY A 321 -8.05 5.29 0.69
CA GLY A 321 -8.66 6.52 1.19
C GLY A 321 -9.35 6.30 2.52
N HIS A 322 -10.61 6.71 2.61
CA HIS A 322 -11.42 6.52 3.81
C HIS A 322 -12.03 5.11 3.91
N GLU A 323 -12.04 4.35 2.81
CA GLU A 323 -12.58 3.00 2.77
C GLU A 323 -11.60 1.99 3.38
N ASN A 324 -12.16 1.04 4.12
CA ASN A 324 -11.41 -0.02 4.77
C ASN A 324 -12.12 -1.35 4.61
N ILE A 325 -11.45 -2.32 3.98
CA ILE A 325 -11.99 -3.66 3.75
C ILE A 325 -11.00 -4.73 4.18
N ILE A 326 -11.43 -5.98 4.25
CA ILE A 326 -10.54 -7.12 4.38
C ILE A 326 -10.30 -7.70 2.98
N ALA A 327 -9.05 -8.04 2.67
CA ALA A 327 -8.69 -8.70 1.44
C ALA A 327 -7.88 -9.97 1.70
N LYS A 328 -8.13 -11.00 0.90
CA LYS A 328 -7.25 -12.16 0.78
C LYS A 328 -6.11 -11.82 -0.18
N VAL A 329 -4.90 -12.24 0.15
CA VAL A 329 -3.71 -11.91 -0.64
C VAL A 329 -3.16 -13.13 -1.38
N THR A 330 -2.75 -12.94 -2.64
CA THR A 330 -1.96 -13.92 -3.40
C THR A 330 -0.67 -13.26 -3.86
N LEU A 331 0.47 -13.80 -3.45
CA LEU A 331 1.79 -13.29 -3.76
C LEU A 331 2.34 -13.95 -5.03
N PHE A 332 2.99 -13.14 -5.85
CA PHE A 332 3.71 -13.61 -7.02
C PHE A 332 4.88 -12.66 -7.33
N SER A 333 5.91 -13.19 -7.98
CA SER A 333 7.16 -12.49 -8.27
C SER A 333 7.46 -12.49 -9.77
N TYR A 334 8.21 -11.49 -10.21
CA TYR A 334 8.78 -11.40 -11.56
C TYR A 334 10.26 -11.08 -11.44
N ILE A 335 11.08 -11.76 -12.24
CA ILE A 335 12.51 -11.49 -12.33
C ILE A 335 12.71 -10.68 -13.61
N GLY A 336 13.10 -9.42 -13.46
CA GLY A 336 13.22 -8.46 -14.56
C GLY A 336 14.46 -7.57 -14.45
N SER A 337 14.73 -6.85 -15.53
CA SER A 337 15.70 -5.77 -15.56
C SER A 337 15.06 -4.44 -15.13
N ASN A 338 15.86 -3.40 -14.89
CA ASN A 338 15.41 -2.11 -14.35
C ASN A 338 14.34 -1.38 -15.20
N GLY A 339 14.11 -1.76 -16.46
CA GLY A 339 13.07 -1.18 -17.31
C GLY A 339 11.66 -1.79 -17.15
N ASP A 340 11.54 -2.92 -16.44
CA ASP A 340 10.31 -3.72 -16.34
C ASP A 340 9.48 -3.45 -15.06
N GLU A 341 9.38 -2.19 -14.65
CA GLU A 341 8.90 -1.86 -13.30
C GLU A 341 7.39 -2.06 -13.06
N HIS A 342 6.60 -2.17 -14.14
CA HIS A 342 5.14 -2.23 -14.11
C HIS A 342 4.59 -3.63 -14.40
N PHE A 343 3.41 -3.87 -13.84
CA PHE A 343 2.64 -5.10 -14.08
C PHE A 343 2.12 -5.16 -15.53
N SER A 344 2.11 -6.36 -16.11
CA SER A 344 1.55 -6.61 -17.44
C SER A 344 1.05 -8.05 -17.55
N PHE A 345 -0.14 -8.24 -18.14
CA PHE A 345 -0.71 -9.57 -18.41
C PHE A 345 0.12 -10.41 -19.40
N ASN A 346 0.99 -9.76 -20.19
CA ASN A 346 1.83 -10.45 -21.17
C ASN A 346 3.06 -11.12 -20.54
N LYS A 347 3.29 -10.92 -19.24
CA LYS A 347 4.43 -11.48 -18.49
C LYS A 347 4.00 -12.72 -17.70
N GLU A 348 4.91 -13.67 -17.57
CA GLU A 348 4.74 -14.81 -16.67
C GLU A 348 5.30 -14.49 -15.27
N TYR A 349 4.56 -14.87 -14.24
CA TYR A 349 4.90 -14.59 -12.85
C TYR A 349 5.06 -15.87 -12.04
N CYS A 350 6.06 -15.94 -11.16
CA CYS A 350 6.24 -17.06 -10.26
C CYS A 350 5.34 -16.90 -9.03
N TYR A 351 4.56 -17.91 -8.69
CA TYR A 351 3.79 -17.95 -7.46
C TYR A 351 4.69 -18.03 -6.25
N GLU A 352 4.40 -17.24 -5.22
CA GLU A 352 5.14 -17.23 -3.96
C GLU A 352 4.25 -17.65 -2.78
N GLU A 353 4.76 -18.52 -1.91
CA GLU A 353 4.04 -18.89 -0.68
C GLU A 353 4.21 -17.85 0.42
N GLU A 354 5.39 -17.22 0.47
CA GLU A 354 5.79 -16.25 1.48
C GLU A 354 6.65 -15.18 0.81
N TYR A 355 6.45 -13.92 1.19
CA TYR A 355 7.33 -12.83 0.80
C TYR A 355 8.70 -13.02 1.44
N LYS A 356 9.75 -12.97 0.63
CA LYS A 356 11.13 -13.02 1.09
C LYS A 356 11.72 -11.63 0.94
N VAL A 357 12.32 -11.12 2.01
CA VAL A 357 13.09 -9.87 1.93
C VAL A 357 14.25 -10.15 0.98
N ASP A 358 14.44 -9.27 0.00
CA ASP A 358 15.55 -9.37 -0.96
C ASP A 358 16.87 -9.54 -0.19
N GLU A 359 17.42 -10.75 -0.18
CA GLU A 359 18.85 -10.93 0.02
C GLU A 359 19.48 -10.34 -1.24
N ILE A 360 20.12 -9.19 -1.11
CA ILE A 360 20.78 -8.47 -2.20
C ILE A 360 21.64 -9.48 -2.97
N GLY A 361 21.14 -9.90 -4.13
CA GLY A 361 21.91 -10.71 -5.06
C GLY A 361 23.07 -9.86 -5.56
N SER A 362 24.24 -10.47 -5.66
CA SER A 362 25.53 -9.85 -6.01
C SER A 362 25.62 -9.22 -7.41
N ASP A 363 24.51 -9.08 -8.14
CA ASP A 363 24.43 -8.51 -9.49
C ASP A 363 23.36 -7.40 -9.53
N ASP A 364 23.80 -6.14 -9.67
CA ASP A 364 22.96 -4.92 -9.67
C ASP A 364 21.92 -4.84 -10.83
N ASN A 365 21.93 -5.80 -11.77
CA ASN A 365 21.11 -5.75 -12.98
C ASN A 365 19.86 -6.64 -12.96
N ILE A 366 19.73 -7.58 -12.00
CA ILE A 366 18.58 -8.50 -11.93
C ILE A 366 17.87 -8.28 -10.60
N LYS A 367 16.62 -7.80 -10.67
CA LYS A 367 15.79 -7.55 -9.48
C LYS A 367 14.56 -8.44 -9.46
N VAL A 368 14.27 -9.00 -8.30
CA VAL A 368 13.00 -9.68 -8.04
C VAL A 368 11.97 -8.63 -7.65
N MET A 369 10.88 -8.55 -8.40
CA MET A 369 9.76 -7.66 -8.10
C MET A 369 8.59 -8.50 -7.58
N TYR A 370 8.10 -8.16 -6.40
CA TYR A 370 6.93 -8.82 -5.82
C TYR A 370 5.65 -8.02 -6.12
N TYR A 371 4.59 -8.75 -6.41
CA TYR A 371 3.25 -8.24 -6.65
C TYR A 371 2.27 -9.01 -5.76
N VAL A 372 1.13 -8.37 -5.49
CA VAL A 372 0.05 -8.92 -4.70
C VAL A 372 -1.25 -8.76 -5.45
N LEU A 373 -1.96 -9.87 -5.65
CA LEU A 373 -3.37 -9.85 -5.97
C LEU A 373 -4.17 -9.74 -4.68
N LEU A 374 -4.89 -8.64 -4.52
CA LEU A 374 -5.81 -8.38 -3.43
C LEU A 374 -7.23 -8.71 -3.89
N GLU A 375 -7.86 -9.69 -3.24
CA GLU A 375 -9.25 -10.05 -3.47
C GLU A 375 -10.09 -9.52 -2.30
N PHE A 376 -10.93 -8.52 -2.54
CA PHE A 376 -11.70 -7.87 -1.48
C PHE A 376 -12.90 -8.73 -1.08
N GLU A 377 -13.17 -8.84 0.23
CA GLU A 377 -14.34 -9.59 0.73
C GLU A 377 -15.67 -8.92 0.34
N LYS A 378 -15.66 -7.60 0.15
CA LYS A 378 -16.78 -6.81 -0.37
C LYS A 378 -16.26 -5.77 -1.34
N PRO A 379 -17.07 -5.38 -2.35
CA PRO A 379 -16.67 -4.31 -3.24
C PRO A 379 -16.59 -2.99 -2.46
N LEU A 380 -15.63 -2.14 -2.83
CA LEU A 380 -15.50 -0.78 -2.31
C LEU A 380 -15.42 0.22 -3.46
N ILE A 381 -15.54 1.51 -3.15
CA ILE A 381 -15.53 2.59 -4.13
C ILE A 381 -14.21 3.35 -3.97
N ALA A 382 -13.40 3.40 -5.03
CA ALA A 382 -12.13 4.12 -5.01
C ALA A 382 -11.74 4.63 -6.40
N ALA A 383 -10.96 5.71 -6.41
CA ALA A 383 -10.40 6.25 -7.64
C ALA A 383 -9.39 5.26 -8.27
N LYS A 384 -9.20 5.35 -9.58
CA LYS A 384 -8.20 4.55 -10.28
C LYS A 384 -6.78 4.87 -9.79
N ASN A 385 -5.88 3.88 -9.83
CA ASN A 385 -4.48 4.06 -9.42
C ASN A 385 -4.33 4.61 -7.98
N SER A 386 -5.29 4.28 -7.11
CA SER A 386 -5.24 4.69 -5.71
C SER A 386 -4.08 4.03 -4.98
N LEU A 387 -3.56 4.72 -3.97
CA LEU A 387 -2.60 4.17 -3.04
C LEU A 387 -3.32 3.24 -2.05
N ILE A 388 -2.81 2.02 -1.95
CA ILE A 388 -3.36 0.96 -1.13
C ILE A 388 -2.38 0.66 0.01
N ILE A 389 -2.89 0.65 1.25
CA ILE A 389 -2.12 0.29 2.44
C ILE A 389 -2.70 -0.97 3.06
N CYS A 390 -1.87 -1.99 3.26
CA CYS A 390 -2.27 -3.27 3.83
C CYS A 390 -1.72 -3.40 5.26
N SER A 391 -2.60 -3.62 6.23
CA SER A 391 -2.29 -3.67 7.66
C SER A 391 -2.89 -4.90 8.33
N LYS A 392 -2.26 -5.34 9.43
CA LYS A 392 -2.75 -6.43 10.27
C LYS A 392 -3.08 -5.89 11.66
N PHE A 393 -4.36 -5.56 11.87
CA PHE A 393 -4.83 -4.94 13.11
C PHE A 393 -5.20 -5.96 14.20
N ASP A 394 -5.35 -7.24 13.84
CA ASP A 394 -5.65 -8.33 14.77
C ASP A 394 -4.45 -8.76 15.64
N ILE A 395 -3.26 -8.17 15.40
CA ILE A 395 -2.10 -8.42 16.25
C ILE A 395 -2.30 -7.67 17.56
N ASP A 396 -2.23 -8.40 18.68
CA ASP A 396 -2.41 -7.83 20.01
C ASP A 396 -1.42 -6.68 20.26
N PHE A 397 -1.97 -5.46 20.34
CA PHE A 397 -1.21 -4.22 20.45
C PHE A 397 -0.42 -4.13 21.77
N LEU A 398 -0.90 -4.76 22.83
CA LEU A 398 -0.26 -4.73 24.14
C LEU A 398 0.98 -5.63 24.23
N LEU A 399 1.07 -6.64 23.35
CA LEU A 399 2.12 -7.65 23.39
C LEU A 399 3.19 -7.45 22.31
N SER A 400 2.90 -6.70 21.25
CA SER A 400 3.77 -6.59 20.09
C SER A 400 4.29 -5.16 19.87
N ASN A 401 5.57 -4.93 20.22
CA ASN A 401 6.33 -3.74 19.81
C ASN A 401 6.68 -3.79 18.30
N SER A 402 5.71 -4.10 17.44
CA SER A 402 5.89 -4.19 15.99
C SER A 402 4.89 -3.31 15.26
N CYS A 403 5.30 -2.79 14.10
CA CYS A 403 4.40 -2.02 13.24
C CYS A 403 3.26 -2.92 12.75
N ARG A 404 2.05 -2.35 12.63
CA ARG A 404 0.86 -3.05 12.11
C ARG A 404 0.71 -2.93 10.60
N ILE A 405 1.34 -1.93 9.99
CA ILE A 405 1.33 -1.72 8.54
C ILE A 405 2.33 -2.69 7.92
N ALA A 406 1.87 -3.56 7.03
CA ALA A 406 2.66 -4.65 6.49
C ALA A 406 3.33 -4.28 5.16
N PHE A 407 2.55 -3.78 4.22
CA PHE A 407 3.02 -3.40 2.89
C PHE A 407 2.06 -2.40 2.26
N TYR A 408 2.52 -1.74 1.21
CA TYR A 408 1.75 -0.75 0.47
C TYR A 408 2.13 -0.75 -1.01
N GLY A 409 1.27 -0.18 -1.84
CA GLY A 409 1.53 -0.03 -3.26
C GLY A 409 0.42 0.79 -3.93
N LYS A 410 0.74 1.41 -5.06
CA LYS A 410 -0.30 1.94 -5.94
C LYS A 410 -0.92 0.78 -6.72
N SER A 411 -2.20 0.94 -7.06
CA SER A 411 -2.88 -0.02 -7.93
C SER A 411 -2.29 0.02 -9.34
N GLU A 412 -1.69 -1.09 -9.76
CA GLU A 412 -1.21 -1.30 -11.12
C GLU A 412 -2.35 -1.82 -12.02
N TYR A 413 -3.33 -2.51 -11.42
CA TYR A 413 -4.53 -2.97 -12.10
C TYR A 413 -5.72 -3.01 -11.15
N ASP A 414 -6.76 -2.26 -11.48
CA ASP A 414 -8.02 -2.19 -10.73
C ASP A 414 -9.01 -3.24 -11.24
N ILE A 415 -9.52 -4.11 -10.36
CA ILE A 415 -10.48 -5.16 -10.72
C ILE A 415 -11.89 -4.62 -10.55
N THR A 416 -12.55 -4.29 -11.67
CA THR A 416 -13.90 -3.70 -11.68
C THR A 416 -15.01 -4.69 -12.06
N ASP A 417 -14.67 -5.84 -12.63
CA ASP A 417 -15.65 -6.87 -12.98
C ASP A 417 -15.95 -7.75 -11.77
N GLN A 418 -17.24 -7.94 -11.46
CA GLN A 418 -17.69 -8.85 -10.41
C GLN A 418 -17.31 -10.30 -10.71
N ASN A 419 -17.25 -10.68 -11.99
CA ASN A 419 -16.94 -12.04 -12.44
C ASN A 419 -15.47 -12.21 -12.84
N TYR A 420 -14.56 -11.38 -12.29
CA TYR A 420 -13.12 -11.38 -12.60
C TYR A 420 -12.46 -12.76 -12.49
N GLN A 421 -12.99 -13.66 -11.66
CA GLN A 421 -12.50 -15.04 -11.54
C GLN A 421 -12.62 -15.85 -12.84
N LEU A 422 -13.58 -15.49 -13.69
CA LEU A 422 -13.83 -16.14 -14.98
C LEU A 422 -13.26 -15.32 -16.14
N THR A 423 -13.24 -14.00 -16.04
CA THR A 423 -12.92 -13.09 -17.14
C THR A 423 -11.47 -12.60 -17.13
N MET A 424 -10.83 -12.49 -15.97
CA MET A 424 -9.49 -11.89 -15.83
C MET A 424 -8.46 -12.86 -15.24
N LEU A 425 -8.81 -13.64 -14.20
CA LEU A 425 -7.85 -14.57 -13.58
C LEU A 425 -7.24 -15.58 -14.56
N PRO A 426 -7.97 -16.13 -15.56
CA PRO A 426 -7.37 -17.04 -16.55
C PRO A 426 -6.25 -16.40 -17.38
N ASP A 427 -6.29 -15.09 -17.60
CA ASP A 427 -5.26 -14.34 -18.36
C ASP A 427 -4.05 -13.97 -17.48
N LEU A 428 -4.19 -14.12 -16.15
CA LEU A 428 -3.10 -13.87 -15.21
C LEU A 428 -2.17 -15.08 -15.13
N LEU A 429 -1.05 -14.99 -15.86
CA LEU A 429 -0.06 -16.07 -16.05
C LEU A 429 0.84 -16.31 -14.82
N ILE A 430 0.24 -16.63 -13.67
CA ILE A 430 0.98 -17.02 -12.46
C ILE A 430 1.20 -18.54 -12.46
N PHE A 431 2.46 -18.97 -12.35
CA PHE A 431 2.85 -20.38 -12.35
C PHE A 431 3.51 -20.82 -11.04
N LYS A 432 3.28 -22.07 -10.63
CA LYS A 432 4.13 -22.76 -9.65
C LYS A 432 5.19 -23.56 -10.38
N GLN A 433 6.45 -23.37 -10.03
CA GLN A 433 7.52 -24.26 -10.47
C GLN A 433 7.36 -25.60 -9.78
N LYS A 434 7.14 -26.67 -10.55
CA LYS A 434 7.00 -28.02 -10.05
C LYS A 434 8.09 -28.92 -10.62
N GLN A 435 8.39 -29.97 -9.86
CA GLN A 435 9.28 -31.01 -10.31
C GLN A 435 8.67 -32.38 -10.04
N LYS A 436 8.93 -33.31 -10.96
CA LYS A 436 8.68 -34.74 -10.81
C LYS A 436 10.02 -35.44 -10.87
N ILE A 437 10.30 -36.27 -9.88
CA ILE A 437 11.51 -37.05 -9.77
C ILE A 437 11.13 -38.52 -9.98
N GLY A 438 11.91 -39.24 -10.77
CA GLY A 438 11.81 -40.68 -10.94
C GLY A 438 13.17 -41.34 -10.93
N HIS A 439 13.17 -42.65 -11.05
CA HIS A 439 14.39 -43.47 -11.04
C HIS A 439 14.45 -44.33 -12.29
N ILE A 440 15.65 -44.56 -12.78
CA ILE A 440 15.88 -45.42 -13.94
C ILE A 440 15.64 -46.87 -13.52
N GLN A 441 14.75 -47.55 -14.24
CA GLN A 441 14.51 -48.98 -14.06
C GLN A 441 15.47 -49.82 -14.92
N ARG A 442 15.62 -49.43 -16.19
CA ARG A 442 16.44 -50.17 -17.16
C ARG A 442 16.88 -49.28 -18.31
N ILE A 443 18.04 -49.61 -18.87
CA ILE A 443 18.53 -49.09 -20.14
C ILE A 443 18.01 -50.01 -21.24
N CYS A 444 17.37 -49.46 -22.27
CA CYS A 444 16.95 -50.24 -23.44
C CYS A 444 18.02 -50.25 -24.52
N ASN A 445 18.63 -49.09 -24.75
CA ASN A 445 19.80 -48.90 -25.62
C ASN A 445 20.52 -47.61 -25.20
N ASP A 446 21.59 -47.25 -25.89
CA ASP A 446 22.43 -46.08 -25.58
C ASP A 446 21.66 -44.75 -25.53
N ASN A 447 20.52 -44.67 -26.21
CA ASN A 447 19.71 -43.46 -26.37
C ASN A 447 18.31 -43.59 -25.74
N GLU A 448 17.96 -44.72 -25.11
CA GLU A 448 16.64 -44.96 -24.53
C GLU A 448 16.72 -45.61 -23.16
N ILE A 449 16.06 -44.98 -22.19
CA ILE A 449 15.92 -45.48 -20.83
C ILE A 449 14.44 -45.59 -20.44
N ILE A 450 14.17 -46.45 -19.47
CA ILE A 450 12.86 -46.54 -18.83
C ILE A 450 13.00 -46.06 -17.40
N ALA A 451 12.22 -45.05 -17.04
CA ALA A 451 12.12 -44.56 -15.67
C ALA A 451 10.77 -44.92 -15.05
N HIS A 452 10.75 -45.03 -13.73
CA HIS A 452 9.54 -45.26 -12.95
C HIS A 452 9.42 -44.25 -11.80
N SER A 453 8.28 -44.28 -11.10
CA SER A 453 7.98 -43.41 -9.94
C SER A 453 7.80 -41.91 -10.23
N MET A 454 7.85 -41.46 -11.49
CA MET A 454 7.51 -40.06 -11.86
C MET A 454 6.00 -39.77 -11.80
N PHE A 455 5.18 -40.79 -12.01
CA PHE A 455 3.72 -40.73 -12.06
C PHE A 455 3.10 -41.83 -11.17
N LYS A 456 1.88 -41.60 -10.67
CA LYS A 456 1.18 -42.59 -9.83
C LYS A 456 0.96 -43.87 -10.62
N LYS A 457 1.18 -45.03 -9.99
CA LYS A 457 1.17 -46.36 -10.64
C LYS A 457 -0.12 -46.68 -11.41
N GLN A 458 -1.26 -46.11 -11.01
CA GLN A 458 -2.57 -46.36 -11.62
C GLN A 458 -2.86 -45.51 -12.86
N ASN A 459 -2.04 -44.49 -13.15
CA ASN A 459 -2.30 -43.54 -14.24
C ASN A 459 -1.34 -43.78 -15.41
N ARG A 460 -1.87 -43.77 -16.64
CA ARG A 460 -1.05 -43.53 -17.84
C ARG A 460 -0.41 -42.13 -17.73
N VAL A 461 0.75 -41.94 -18.36
CA VAL A 461 1.38 -40.62 -18.41
C VAL A 461 0.42 -39.68 -19.12
N PRO A 462 0.03 -38.56 -18.51
CA PRO A 462 -0.83 -37.59 -19.18
C PRO A 462 -0.12 -37.04 -20.42
N GLU A 463 -0.84 -36.94 -21.54
CA GLU A 463 -0.29 -36.54 -22.85
C GLU A 463 0.46 -35.20 -22.81
N GLN A 464 0.02 -34.28 -21.94
CA GLN A 464 0.68 -32.99 -21.71
C GLN A 464 2.15 -33.07 -21.25
N PHE A 465 2.63 -34.23 -20.79
CA PHE A 465 4.04 -34.42 -20.38
C PHE A 465 4.90 -35.09 -21.47
N ILE A 466 4.28 -35.55 -22.55
CA ILE A 466 4.99 -36.12 -23.69
C ILE A 466 5.75 -34.98 -24.41
N ASN A 467 6.93 -35.29 -24.93
CA ASN A 467 7.89 -34.37 -25.54
C ASN A 467 8.52 -33.34 -24.60
N MET A 468 8.27 -33.42 -23.29
CA MET A 468 8.94 -32.56 -22.31
C MET A 468 10.39 -33.01 -22.08
N LYS A 469 11.27 -32.03 -21.88
CA LYS A 469 12.68 -32.24 -21.54
C LYS A 469 12.80 -32.73 -20.10
N VAL A 470 13.64 -33.71 -19.87
CA VAL A 470 14.02 -34.21 -18.54
C VAL A 470 15.52 -34.10 -18.39
N LYS A 471 16.00 -33.96 -17.16
CA LYS A 471 17.42 -33.93 -16.85
C LYS A 471 17.78 -35.06 -15.91
N LEU A 472 18.83 -35.78 -16.22
CA LEU A 472 19.39 -36.81 -15.35
C LEU A 472 20.23 -36.16 -14.25
N SER A 473 20.27 -36.79 -13.06
CA SER A 473 21.14 -36.33 -11.95
C SER A 473 22.63 -36.32 -12.32
N THR A 474 23.01 -37.12 -13.32
CA THR A 474 24.34 -37.21 -13.93
C THR A 474 24.63 -36.11 -14.95
N GLY A 475 23.62 -35.29 -15.31
CA GLY A 475 23.77 -34.07 -16.09
C GLY A 475 23.24 -34.14 -17.52
N GLU A 476 22.90 -35.32 -18.04
CA GLU A 476 22.41 -35.49 -19.41
C GLU A 476 20.97 -34.99 -19.57
N ASP A 477 20.67 -34.48 -20.76
CA ASP A 477 19.34 -34.06 -21.16
C ASP A 477 18.63 -35.18 -21.93
N GLY A 478 17.36 -35.42 -21.60
CA GLY A 478 16.48 -36.37 -22.26
C GLY A 478 15.13 -35.77 -22.61
N ILE A 479 14.31 -36.53 -23.32
CA ILE A 479 12.95 -36.17 -23.75
C ILE A 479 12.02 -37.32 -23.37
N LEU A 480 10.91 -37.00 -22.71
CA LEU A 480 9.88 -37.98 -22.36
C LEU A 480 9.06 -38.33 -23.62
N GLU A 481 9.13 -39.57 -24.10
CA GLU A 481 8.44 -39.97 -25.33
C GLU A 481 7.04 -40.53 -25.08
N SER A 482 6.90 -41.51 -24.19
CA SER A 482 5.64 -42.25 -24.04
C SER A 482 5.52 -42.98 -22.71
N SER A 483 4.29 -43.41 -22.40
CA SER A 483 4.03 -44.37 -21.32
C SER A 483 4.60 -45.74 -21.68
N PHE A 484 5.24 -46.41 -20.73
CA PHE A 484 5.74 -47.77 -20.90
C PHE A 484 4.95 -48.77 -20.04
N GLY A 485 4.03 -49.51 -20.66
CA GLY A 485 3.23 -50.55 -19.98
C GLY A 485 2.30 -50.02 -18.88
N GLN A 486 1.99 -50.87 -17.90
CA GLN A 486 1.20 -50.53 -16.71
C GLN A 486 2.12 -50.16 -15.53
N GLY A 487 1.70 -49.26 -14.64
CA GLY A 487 2.47 -48.91 -13.44
C GLY A 487 3.17 -47.55 -13.46
N GLY A 488 2.80 -46.62 -14.34
CA GLY A 488 3.34 -45.25 -14.36
C GLY A 488 4.80 -45.13 -14.80
N LYS A 489 5.30 -46.11 -15.58
CA LYS A 489 6.65 -46.09 -16.17
C LYS A 489 6.66 -45.27 -17.44
N VAL A 490 7.80 -44.66 -17.73
CA VAL A 490 7.97 -43.73 -18.84
C VAL A 490 9.18 -44.12 -19.67
N LYS A 491 9.06 -44.02 -20.99
CA LYS A 491 10.19 -44.10 -21.90
C LYS A 491 10.77 -42.70 -22.08
N ILE A 492 12.09 -42.59 -21.92
CA ILE A 492 12.83 -41.34 -22.10
C ILE A 492 13.93 -41.59 -23.12
N LYS A 493 14.00 -40.70 -24.11
CA LYS A 493 15.05 -40.68 -25.11
C LYS A 493 16.14 -39.70 -24.70
N ILE A 494 17.41 -40.08 -24.86
CA ILE A 494 18.58 -39.27 -24.56
C ILE A 494 19.30 -39.02 -25.88
N PRO A 495 19.09 -37.86 -26.53
CA PRO A 495 19.57 -37.61 -27.89
C PRO A 495 21.09 -37.72 -28.04
N ASN A 496 21.83 -37.38 -27.00
CA ASN A 496 23.30 -37.38 -26.99
C ASN A 496 23.89 -38.68 -26.41
N GLY A 497 23.05 -39.68 -26.12
CA GLY A 497 23.45 -40.93 -25.46
C GLY A 497 23.79 -40.78 -23.98
N LEU A 498 23.82 -41.92 -23.27
CA LEU A 498 24.26 -41.99 -21.87
C LEU A 498 25.79 -41.91 -21.75
N ASN A 499 26.30 -41.12 -20.81
CA ASN A 499 27.71 -41.12 -20.46
C ASN A 499 28.13 -42.46 -19.82
N LEU A 500 29.39 -42.85 -19.99
CA LEU A 500 29.96 -44.08 -19.42
C LEU A 500 29.75 -44.18 -17.90
N LYS A 501 29.98 -43.08 -17.18
CA LYS A 501 29.74 -43.00 -15.72
C LYS A 501 28.30 -43.30 -15.33
N SER A 502 27.35 -42.87 -16.16
CA SER A 502 25.93 -43.07 -15.95
C SER A 502 25.55 -44.53 -16.23
N LYS A 503 26.11 -45.15 -17.27
CA LYS A 503 25.92 -46.58 -17.56
C LYS A 503 26.43 -47.45 -16.40
N GLU A 504 27.65 -47.19 -15.93
CA GLU A 504 28.26 -47.91 -14.80
C GLU A 504 27.42 -47.78 -13.52
N GLN A 505 26.93 -46.58 -13.21
CA GLN A 505 26.13 -46.31 -12.02
C GLN A 505 24.74 -46.99 -12.08
N ILE A 506 24.09 -46.98 -13.26
CA ILE A 506 22.79 -47.63 -13.45
C ILE A 506 22.90 -49.16 -13.42
N GLU A 507 23.99 -49.72 -13.94
CA GLU A 507 24.26 -51.16 -13.89
C GLU A 507 24.60 -51.62 -12.47
N SER A 508 25.36 -50.84 -11.69
CA SER A 508 25.64 -51.14 -10.28
C SER A 508 24.39 -51.05 -9.38
N ASP A 509 23.47 -50.12 -9.68
CA ASP A 509 22.24 -49.96 -8.91
C ASP A 509 21.27 -51.15 -9.10
N ASN A 510 21.22 -51.74 -10.30
CA ASN A 510 20.40 -52.92 -10.59
C ASN A 510 20.99 -54.21 -9.99
N ALA A 511 22.30 -54.24 -9.71
CA ALA A 511 23.02 -55.40 -9.16
C ALA A 511 22.99 -55.51 -7.62
N GLN A 512 22.13 -54.75 -6.92
CA GLN A 512 21.98 -54.74 -5.45
C GLN A 512 23.25 -54.38 -4.64
N SER A 513 24.25 -53.72 -5.23
CA SER A 513 25.39 -53.17 -4.48
C SER A 513 25.04 -51.79 -3.89
N LYS A 514 24.85 -51.72 -2.57
CA LYS A 514 24.38 -50.55 -1.78
C LYS A 514 25.31 -49.31 -1.74
N ILE A 515 26.17 -49.06 -2.73
CA ILE A 515 27.25 -48.07 -2.59
C ILE A 515 27.02 -46.77 -3.40
N SER A 516 26.19 -46.76 -4.44
CA SER A 516 25.87 -45.56 -5.25
C SER A 516 24.45 -45.01 -4.99
N LYS A 517 24.29 -43.69 -5.06
CA LYS A 517 22.97 -43.05 -5.11
C LYS A 517 22.31 -43.37 -6.45
N PRO A 518 21.00 -43.70 -6.49
CA PRO A 518 20.31 -44.01 -7.73
C PRO A 518 20.29 -42.82 -8.68
N VAL A 519 20.49 -43.07 -9.98
CA VAL A 519 20.38 -42.01 -11.01
C VAL A 519 18.92 -41.55 -11.10
N GLU A 520 18.70 -40.26 -10.83
CA GLU A 520 17.37 -39.65 -10.83
C GLU A 520 17.06 -38.99 -12.18
N VAL A 521 15.80 -39.12 -12.60
CA VAL A 521 15.23 -38.37 -13.72
C VAL A 521 14.40 -37.22 -13.17
N ILE A 522 14.78 -35.99 -13.51
CA ILE A 522 14.13 -34.77 -13.02
C ILE A 522 13.40 -34.07 -14.17
N LEU A 523 12.08 -34.02 -14.09
CA LEU A 523 11.21 -33.25 -14.97
C LEU A 523 10.79 -31.97 -14.26
N LYS A 524 11.26 -30.81 -14.73
CA LYS A 524 10.85 -29.48 -14.23
C LYS A 524 9.82 -28.87 -15.16
N PHE A 525 8.72 -28.38 -14.60
CA PHE A 525 7.63 -27.79 -15.38
C PHE A 525 6.91 -26.68 -14.61
N LYS A 526 6.26 -25.80 -15.36
CA LYS A 526 5.39 -24.74 -14.86
C LYS A 526 3.95 -25.23 -14.86
N LYS A 527 3.24 -24.99 -13.77
CA LYS A 527 1.78 -25.17 -13.70
C LYS A 527 1.12 -23.83 -13.36
N HIS A 528 0.32 -23.31 -14.26
CA HIS A 528 -0.45 -22.10 -14.01
C HIS A 528 -1.56 -22.35 -12.98
N ILE A 529 -1.77 -21.40 -12.07
CA ILE A 529 -2.70 -21.57 -10.94
C ILE A 529 -4.16 -21.26 -11.30
N TYR A 530 -4.38 -20.40 -12.30
CA TYR A 530 -5.72 -19.97 -12.74
C TYR A 530 -6.14 -20.57 -14.09
N ASP A 531 -5.26 -21.29 -14.76
CA ASP A 531 -5.58 -21.99 -16.01
C ASP A 531 -6.47 -23.21 -15.73
N LYS A 532 -7.72 -23.15 -16.21
CA LYS A 532 -8.70 -24.24 -16.11
C LYS A 532 -8.32 -25.46 -16.94
N THR A 533 -7.52 -25.28 -17.99
CA THR A 533 -7.09 -26.36 -18.88
C THR A 533 -5.93 -27.19 -18.28
N ASN A 534 -5.40 -26.80 -17.11
CA ASN A 534 -4.27 -27.45 -16.44
C ASN A 534 -3.05 -27.64 -17.36
N LYS A 535 -2.84 -26.75 -18.35
CA LYS A 535 -1.71 -26.88 -19.27
C LYS A 535 -0.41 -26.79 -18.49
N VAL A 536 0.50 -27.69 -18.84
CA VAL A 536 1.84 -27.80 -18.25
C VAL A 536 2.84 -27.32 -19.29
N ILE A 537 3.70 -26.38 -18.91
CA ILE A 537 4.64 -25.71 -19.84
C ILE A 537 6.06 -25.90 -19.32
N GLN A 538 7.03 -25.99 -20.22
CA GLN A 538 8.47 -25.96 -19.91
C GLN A 538 9.11 -24.84 -20.73
N ASN A 539 10.03 -24.08 -20.11
CA ASN A 539 10.60 -22.84 -20.65
C ASN A 539 10.87 -22.90 -22.16
N GLY A 540 10.13 -22.08 -22.92
CA GLY A 540 10.47 -21.68 -24.29
C GLY A 540 10.28 -22.73 -25.38
N SER A 541 9.06 -23.24 -25.58
CA SER A 541 8.52 -23.58 -26.92
C SER A 541 7.03 -23.88 -26.80
N PHE A 542 6.20 -23.16 -27.55
CA PHE A 542 4.91 -23.70 -27.97
C PHE A 542 5.20 -24.98 -28.74
N VAL A 543 4.71 -26.12 -28.26
CA VAL A 543 4.57 -27.27 -29.16
C VAL A 543 3.42 -26.89 -30.08
N ASN A 544 3.77 -26.43 -31.29
CA ASN A 544 2.82 -26.26 -32.38
C ASN A 544 2.00 -27.55 -32.52
N GLN A 545 0.68 -27.42 -32.44
CA GLN A 545 -0.21 -28.36 -33.10
C GLN A 545 -0.16 -28.05 -34.60
N SER A 546 0.58 -28.90 -35.33
CA SER A 546 0.53 -29.10 -36.78
C SER A 546 1.43 -30.33 -37.01
N ASP A 547 0.97 -31.50 -37.46
CA ASP A 547 -0.19 -31.86 -38.28
C ASP A 547 -0.93 -33.10 -37.76
#